data_AF-A0A7Z1A4H8-F1
#
_entry.id   AF-A0A7Z1A4H8-F1
#
_cell.length_a   1.000
_cell.length_b   1.000
_cell.length_c   1.000
_cell.angle_alpha   90.00
_cell.angle_beta   90.00
_cell.angle_gamma   90.00
#
_symmetry.space_group_name_H-M   'P 1'
#
loop_
_entity.id
_entity.type
_entity.pdbx_description
1 polymer ?
#
loop_
_entity_poly.entity_id
_entity_poly.type
_entity_poly.pdbx_seq_one_letter_code
_entity_poly.pdbx_strand_id
1 'polypeptide(L)'
;MGSNNTDVKNNESKIIFVGDGNNQIGENSGPVNVFGSDKSRITKNEGVVSIIGSTNEIIYNNGKNSPVAIVGNNNSDVTGNKNKAKVNVYGNGNSTIARNEEDSVITVLGDNNKDINENSGSVSIVGNNNTGVQSNKNLVIVGHNNEDIRNVSDTFILASNVINVQSNSVVLGNASAGKAVTEVSNQEMAGTTYNFAGVASQDNGSVSVGAEGKERQIHYVAAGEVSATSTDAVNGSQLHAAYQDIKLNDARISNMETKVDRINGRIDVLNKQIHAAGATSMAMGNLVQAYRPGQNSTTVALGHYGDASAIAFGLSTVADDSKWGAKISFAANTESEFGAGAGLGYFW
;
A
#
# COMPACT_ATOMS: atom_id res chain seq x y z
N MET A 1 -58.31 34.26 -17.21
CA MET A 1 -58.53 33.21 -16.20
C MET A 1 -59.47 32.18 -16.81
N GLY A 2 -58.94 31.03 -17.22
CA GLY A 2 -59.67 29.96 -17.90
C GLY A 2 -58.68 28.93 -18.44
N SER A 3 -58.86 27.67 -18.05
CA SER A 3 -58.09 26.50 -18.48
C SER A 3 -58.27 26.27 -19.98
N ASN A 4 -57.30 26.72 -20.80
CA ASN A 4 -57.32 26.56 -22.24
C ASN A 4 -56.09 25.75 -22.70
N ASN A 5 -56.33 24.60 -23.35
CA ASN A 5 -55.30 23.95 -24.15
C ASN A 5 -54.88 24.92 -25.25
N THR A 6 -53.61 25.32 -25.28
CA THR A 6 -53.10 26.25 -26.28
C THR A 6 -52.08 25.54 -27.17
N ASP A 7 -52.31 25.56 -28.48
CA ASP A 7 -51.42 25.00 -29.52
C ASP A 7 -50.84 26.14 -30.36
N VAL A 8 -49.52 26.33 -30.29
CA VAL A 8 -48.78 27.37 -31.04
C VAL A 8 -47.86 26.68 -32.04
N LYS A 9 -47.99 27.01 -33.34
CA LYS A 9 -47.17 26.45 -34.42
C LYS A 9 -46.50 27.55 -35.24
N ASN A 10 -45.23 27.34 -35.59
CA ASN A 10 -44.41 28.16 -36.49
C ASN A 10 -44.32 29.62 -36.05
N ASN A 11 -43.73 29.85 -34.87
CA ASN A 11 -43.57 31.18 -34.28
C ASN A 11 -42.09 31.58 -34.22
N GLU A 12 -41.80 32.83 -34.55
CA GLU A 12 -40.46 33.42 -34.47
C GLU A 12 -40.36 34.50 -33.36
N SER A 13 -41.51 34.91 -32.81
CA SER A 13 -41.66 35.88 -31.72
C SER A 13 -41.77 35.22 -30.34
N LYS A 14 -41.69 36.02 -29.27
CA LYS A 14 -41.76 35.53 -27.89
C LYS A 14 -43.11 34.87 -27.56
N ILE A 15 -43.07 33.71 -26.91
CA ILE A 15 -44.22 32.99 -26.36
C ILE A 15 -44.27 33.16 -24.83
N ILE A 16 -45.44 33.51 -24.28
CA ILE A 16 -45.70 33.60 -22.83
C ILE A 16 -47.03 32.90 -22.51
N PHE A 17 -46.98 31.91 -21.62
CA PHE A 17 -48.16 31.28 -21.00
C PHE A 17 -48.27 31.66 -19.52
N VAL A 18 -49.48 32.01 -19.05
CA VAL A 18 -49.78 32.33 -17.64
C VAL A 18 -51.07 31.64 -17.19
N GLY A 19 -50.96 30.71 -16.24
CA GLY A 19 -52.07 30.01 -15.57
C GLY A 19 -52.05 28.48 -15.69
N ASP A 20 -52.97 27.82 -14.96
CA ASP A 20 -53.08 26.36 -14.87
C ASP A 20 -53.70 25.74 -16.14
N GLY A 21 -52.93 24.88 -16.82
CA GLY A 21 -53.37 24.19 -18.04
C GLY A 21 -52.25 23.47 -18.80
N ASN A 22 -52.62 22.72 -19.84
CA ASN A 22 -51.68 22.03 -20.72
C ASN A 22 -51.25 22.94 -21.87
N ASN A 23 -49.93 23.06 -22.09
CA ASN A 23 -49.36 23.91 -23.14
C ASN A 23 -48.63 23.07 -24.18
N GLN A 24 -48.97 23.24 -25.47
CA GLN A 24 -48.26 22.63 -26.59
C GLN A 24 -47.65 23.68 -27.50
N ILE A 25 -46.33 23.60 -27.68
CA ILE A 25 -45.56 24.47 -28.58
C ILE A 25 -44.90 23.59 -29.64
N GLY A 26 -45.27 23.82 -30.90
CA GLY A 26 -44.77 23.19 -32.12
C GLY A 26 -43.32 23.57 -32.46
N GLU A 27 -43.09 24.19 -33.62
CA GLU A 27 -41.81 24.80 -33.98
C GLU A 27 -41.76 26.27 -33.55
N ASN A 28 -40.71 26.63 -32.82
CA ASN A 28 -40.46 28.00 -32.38
C ASN A 28 -38.97 28.35 -32.47
N SER A 29 -38.65 29.53 -32.94
CA SER A 29 -37.27 30.05 -32.96
C SER A 29 -37.05 31.20 -31.98
N GLY A 30 -38.13 31.79 -31.44
CA GLY A 30 -38.11 32.81 -30.39
C GLY A 30 -38.02 32.24 -28.95
N PRO A 31 -38.07 33.08 -27.90
CA PRO A 31 -38.07 32.61 -26.51
C PRO A 31 -39.41 32.01 -26.05
N VAL A 32 -39.36 30.96 -25.21
CA VAL A 32 -40.54 30.34 -24.56
C VAL A 32 -40.53 30.57 -23.06
N ASN A 33 -41.65 31.08 -22.52
CA ASN A 33 -41.90 31.16 -21.09
C ASN A 33 -43.24 30.52 -20.72
N VAL A 34 -43.20 29.60 -19.76
CA VAL A 34 -44.40 28.99 -19.16
C VAL A 34 -44.47 29.29 -17.67
N PHE A 35 -45.58 29.88 -17.21
CA PHE A 35 -45.87 30.18 -15.80
C PHE A 35 -47.15 29.49 -15.31
N GLY A 36 -47.01 28.44 -14.50
CA GLY A 36 -48.11 27.81 -13.77
C GLY A 36 -48.76 26.59 -14.44
N SER A 37 -48.04 25.74 -15.18
CA SER A 37 -48.66 24.59 -15.87
C SER A 37 -48.62 23.27 -15.07
N ASP A 38 -49.60 22.39 -15.31
CA ASP A 38 -49.55 20.97 -14.92
C ASP A 38 -48.83 20.09 -15.96
N LYS A 39 -48.78 20.52 -17.23
CA LYS A 39 -48.06 19.83 -18.30
C LYS A 39 -47.69 20.76 -19.46
N SER A 40 -46.40 21.05 -19.61
CA SER A 40 -45.85 21.76 -20.76
C SER A 40 -45.08 20.85 -21.71
N ARG A 41 -45.33 21.01 -23.01
CA ARG A 41 -44.67 20.27 -24.09
C ARG A 41 -44.18 21.21 -25.18
N ILE A 42 -42.88 21.23 -25.41
CA ILE A 42 -42.16 22.07 -26.35
C ILE A 42 -41.41 21.16 -27.31
N THR A 43 -41.97 20.98 -28.51
CA THR A 43 -41.48 19.98 -29.46
C THR A 43 -40.30 20.42 -30.31
N LYS A 44 -40.09 21.73 -30.52
CA LYS A 44 -38.85 22.26 -31.09
C LYS A 44 -38.70 23.75 -30.78
N ASN A 45 -37.58 24.08 -30.18
CA ASN A 45 -37.20 25.45 -29.87
C ASN A 45 -35.77 25.72 -30.34
N GLU A 46 -35.51 26.87 -30.94
CA GLU A 46 -34.13 27.29 -31.25
C GLU A 46 -33.66 28.46 -30.38
N GLY A 47 -34.55 28.98 -29.52
CA GLY A 47 -34.29 30.05 -28.56
C GLY A 47 -34.16 29.55 -27.12
N VAL A 48 -34.36 30.41 -26.13
CA VAL A 48 -34.36 30.01 -24.70
C VAL A 48 -35.66 29.33 -24.30
N VAL A 49 -35.59 28.31 -23.45
CA VAL A 49 -36.77 27.71 -22.81
C VAL A 49 -36.74 27.82 -21.29
N SER A 50 -37.83 28.36 -20.72
CA SER A 50 -38.07 28.42 -19.28
C SER A 50 -39.46 27.89 -18.92
N ILE A 51 -39.51 26.92 -18.00
CA ILE A 51 -40.76 26.35 -17.50
C ILE A 51 -40.81 26.40 -15.97
N ILE A 52 -41.94 26.89 -15.45
CA ILE A 52 -42.31 26.84 -14.03
C ILE A 52 -43.64 26.08 -13.91
N GLY A 53 -43.56 24.85 -13.40
CA GLY A 53 -44.68 23.91 -13.26
C GLY A 53 -44.22 22.50 -12.85
N SER A 54 -45.15 21.63 -12.48
CA SER A 54 -44.85 20.20 -12.25
C SER A 54 -45.17 19.39 -13.51
N THR A 55 -44.68 18.14 -13.63
CA THR A 55 -45.08 17.21 -14.72
C THR A 55 -44.84 17.71 -16.15
N ASN A 56 -43.85 18.59 -16.34
CA ASN A 56 -43.45 19.04 -17.68
C ASN A 56 -42.70 17.93 -18.41
N GLU A 57 -43.04 17.70 -19.69
CA GLU A 57 -42.76 16.40 -20.30
C GLU A 57 -41.77 16.44 -21.46
N ILE A 58 -41.62 17.53 -22.23
CA ILE A 58 -40.59 17.60 -23.28
C ILE A 58 -40.20 19.04 -23.54
N ILE A 59 -38.89 19.30 -23.52
CA ILE A 59 -38.29 20.49 -24.11
C ILE A 59 -37.17 20.06 -25.05
N TYR A 60 -37.44 20.12 -26.35
CA TYR A 60 -36.40 19.98 -27.37
C TYR A 60 -35.94 21.37 -27.80
N ASN A 61 -34.70 21.71 -27.48
CA ASN A 61 -34.10 23.00 -27.80
C ASN A 61 -32.88 22.83 -28.72
N ASN A 62 -33.08 22.80 -30.03
CA ASN A 62 -32.04 22.53 -31.02
C ASN A 62 -31.24 23.77 -31.45
N GLY A 63 -31.41 24.88 -30.75
CA GLY A 63 -30.56 26.04 -30.94
C GLY A 63 -29.12 25.73 -30.51
N LYS A 64 -28.14 26.19 -31.29
CA LYS A 64 -26.76 26.26 -30.82
C LYS A 64 -26.73 27.23 -29.61
N ASN A 65 -26.05 26.88 -28.52
CA ASN A 65 -25.98 27.67 -27.29
C ASN A 65 -27.33 27.99 -26.63
N SER A 66 -28.35 27.14 -26.77
CA SER A 66 -29.69 27.46 -26.28
C SER A 66 -30.02 26.73 -24.97
N PRO A 67 -30.18 27.45 -23.83
CA PRO A 67 -30.41 26.80 -22.54
C PRO A 67 -31.83 26.29 -22.37
N VAL A 68 -31.96 25.30 -21.50
CA VAL A 68 -33.25 24.80 -21.06
C VAL A 68 -33.25 24.65 -19.53
N ALA A 69 -34.29 25.20 -18.91
CA ALA A 69 -34.51 25.12 -17.48
C ALA A 69 -35.94 24.69 -17.17
N ILE A 70 -36.08 23.73 -16.26
CA ILE A 70 -37.37 23.32 -15.69
C ILE A 70 -37.34 23.40 -14.16
N VAL A 71 -38.41 23.96 -13.59
CA VAL A 71 -38.62 24.09 -12.15
C VAL A 71 -39.98 23.53 -11.74
N GLY A 72 -39.98 22.49 -10.88
CA GLY A 72 -41.13 21.88 -10.20
C GLY A 72 -40.89 20.41 -9.80
N ASN A 73 -41.90 19.62 -9.45
CA ASN A 73 -41.70 18.20 -9.15
C ASN A 73 -42.06 17.32 -10.36
N ASN A 74 -41.48 16.11 -10.45
CA ASN A 74 -41.79 15.15 -11.52
C ASN A 74 -41.61 15.69 -12.95
N ASN A 75 -40.65 16.60 -13.12
CA ASN A 75 -40.28 17.14 -14.42
C ASN A 75 -39.31 16.23 -15.15
N SER A 76 -39.55 16.10 -16.45
CA SER A 76 -38.77 15.27 -17.34
C SER A 76 -38.27 16.07 -18.53
N ASP A 77 -37.06 15.75 -18.96
CA ASP A 77 -36.58 15.96 -20.33
C ASP A 77 -36.48 17.43 -20.80
N VAL A 78 -35.44 18.04 -20.28
CA VAL A 78 -34.76 19.22 -20.82
C VAL A 78 -33.75 18.68 -21.83
N THR A 79 -33.75 18.98 -23.13
CA THR A 79 -32.91 18.25 -24.14
C THR A 79 -32.63 19.06 -25.42
N GLY A 80 -31.71 18.57 -26.27
CA GLY A 80 -31.60 18.98 -27.70
C GLY A 80 -30.62 20.12 -27.97
N ASN A 81 -30.20 20.74 -26.89
CA ASN A 81 -29.17 21.74 -26.78
C ASN A 81 -27.94 21.39 -27.64
N LYS A 82 -27.43 22.31 -28.46
CA LYS A 82 -26.26 22.08 -29.35
C LYS A 82 -25.14 23.05 -28.98
N ASN A 83 -23.86 22.72 -29.22
CA ASN A 83 -22.70 23.53 -28.82
C ASN A 83 -22.83 24.10 -27.38
N LYS A 84 -22.30 23.47 -26.34
CA LYS A 84 -22.25 24.09 -24.99
C LYS A 84 -23.55 24.42 -24.28
N ALA A 85 -24.65 23.85 -24.70
CA ALA A 85 -25.90 24.23 -24.10
C ALA A 85 -26.05 23.57 -22.71
N LYS A 86 -27.05 24.00 -21.93
CA LYS A 86 -27.21 23.60 -20.52
C LYS A 86 -28.62 23.11 -20.30
N VAL A 87 -28.73 21.99 -19.63
CA VAL A 87 -30.03 21.47 -19.20
C VAL A 87 -29.99 21.29 -17.71
N ASN A 88 -30.96 21.93 -17.09
CA ASN A 88 -31.23 21.92 -15.67
C ASN A 88 -32.67 21.50 -15.41
N VAL A 89 -32.88 20.57 -14.49
CA VAL A 89 -34.18 20.13 -13.97
C VAL A 89 -34.09 20.04 -12.46
N TYR A 90 -35.07 20.67 -11.82
CA TYR A 90 -35.07 20.93 -10.39
C TYR A 90 -36.39 20.56 -9.73
N GLY A 91 -36.32 19.87 -8.59
CA GLY A 91 -37.37 19.65 -7.56
C GLY A 91 -37.22 18.30 -6.83
N ASN A 92 -38.30 17.62 -6.41
CA ASN A 92 -38.31 16.21 -5.98
C ASN A 92 -38.80 15.26 -7.10
N GLY A 93 -38.17 14.10 -7.30
CA GLY A 93 -38.60 13.14 -8.33
C GLY A 93 -38.39 13.60 -9.79
N ASN A 94 -37.46 14.51 -10.03
CA ASN A 94 -37.14 15.08 -11.33
C ASN A 94 -35.90 14.49 -11.99
N SER A 95 -35.89 14.69 -13.30
CA SER A 95 -34.95 14.15 -14.24
C SER A 95 -34.44 15.22 -15.19
N THR A 96 -33.15 15.58 -15.10
CA THR A 96 -32.45 16.52 -15.99
C THR A 96 -31.57 15.80 -17.01
N ILE A 97 -31.66 16.12 -18.29
CA ILE A 97 -30.80 15.46 -19.30
C ILE A 97 -30.16 16.47 -20.26
N ALA A 98 -28.98 17.04 -19.98
CA ALA A 98 -28.31 17.89 -20.96
C ALA A 98 -27.63 17.11 -22.04
N ARG A 99 -28.46 16.72 -22.97
CA ARG A 99 -27.98 16.42 -24.29
C ARG A 99 -27.49 17.72 -24.87
N ASN A 100 -26.20 17.95 -24.72
CA ASN A 100 -25.56 18.97 -25.50
C ASN A 100 -24.26 18.51 -26.15
N GLU A 101 -23.92 19.06 -27.32
CA GLU A 101 -22.78 18.61 -28.16
C GLU A 101 -21.44 18.93 -27.46
N GLU A 102 -20.29 18.30 -27.79
CA GLU A 102 -18.96 18.54 -27.14
C GLU A 102 -18.86 19.91 -26.44
N ASP A 103 -18.52 19.94 -25.16
CA ASP A 103 -18.71 21.04 -24.21
C ASP A 103 -20.05 21.31 -23.47
N SER A 104 -20.87 20.34 -23.07
CA SER A 104 -22.31 20.54 -22.74
C SER A 104 -22.94 19.88 -21.50
N VAL A 105 -23.37 20.67 -20.45
CA VAL A 105 -23.72 20.51 -18.96
C VAL A 105 -25.10 19.89 -18.63
N ILE A 106 -25.24 18.60 -18.20
CA ILE A 106 -26.41 17.96 -17.52
C ILE A 106 -26.47 18.47 -16.09
N THR A 107 -27.57 18.48 -15.37
CA THR A 107 -27.53 18.45 -13.89
C THR A 107 -28.87 17.94 -13.40
N VAL A 108 -29.08 16.62 -13.25
CA VAL A 108 -30.29 16.12 -12.51
C VAL A 108 -30.27 16.76 -11.11
N LEU A 109 -31.33 17.07 -10.36
CA LEU A 109 -31.09 17.38 -8.92
C LEU A 109 -32.31 17.27 -8.02
N GLY A 110 -32.07 16.75 -6.80
CA GLY A 110 -32.98 16.69 -5.63
C GLY A 110 -33.16 15.30 -4.95
N ASP A 111 -34.05 15.21 -3.96
CA ASP A 111 -34.35 13.96 -3.24
C ASP A 111 -35.21 13.03 -4.10
N ASN A 112 -34.82 11.77 -4.26
CA ASN A 112 -35.38 10.94 -5.34
C ASN A 112 -35.21 11.59 -6.73
N ASN A 113 -34.32 12.56 -6.85
CA ASN A 113 -33.82 13.00 -8.12
C ASN A 113 -32.40 12.53 -8.18
N LYS A 114 -31.95 12.57 -9.39
CA LYS A 114 -30.64 12.17 -9.78
C LYS A 114 -29.84 13.47 -9.88
N ASP A 115 -28.51 13.46 -9.98
CA ASP A 115 -27.80 14.48 -10.78
C ASP A 115 -27.25 13.79 -12.00
N ILE A 116 -26.83 14.51 -13.04
CA ILE A 116 -25.98 14.05 -14.17
C ILE A 116 -25.40 15.34 -14.68
N ASN A 117 -24.10 15.56 -14.85
CA ASN A 117 -23.57 16.81 -15.40
C ASN A 117 -22.53 16.60 -16.45
N GLU A 118 -22.90 16.09 -17.62
CA GLU A 118 -21.96 16.18 -18.75
C GLU A 118 -21.84 17.65 -18.91
N ASN A 119 -20.76 18.38 -18.63
CA ASN A 119 -20.31 19.16 -19.75
C ASN A 119 -19.57 18.13 -20.57
N SER A 120 -19.91 18.00 -21.83
CA SER A 120 -18.80 18.07 -22.78
C SER A 120 -18.25 16.80 -23.34
N GLY A 121 -18.95 15.68 -23.23
CA GLY A 121 -18.19 14.45 -23.10
C GLY A 121 -17.72 14.35 -21.64
N SER A 122 -18.07 13.31 -20.89
CA SER A 122 -19.46 13.19 -20.49
C SER A 122 -19.49 12.59 -19.09
N VAL A 123 -20.36 13.11 -18.24
CA VAL A 123 -20.64 12.68 -16.88
C VAL A 123 -21.99 11.97 -16.85
N SER A 124 -22.02 10.83 -16.17
CA SER A 124 -23.20 10.09 -15.79
C SER A 124 -23.24 9.98 -14.27
N ILE A 125 -24.37 10.27 -13.68
CA ILE A 125 -24.55 10.25 -12.23
C ILE A 125 -25.87 9.54 -11.91
N VAL A 126 -25.81 8.64 -10.95
CA VAL A 126 -26.89 7.76 -10.54
C VAL A 126 -26.97 7.77 -9.03
N GLY A 127 -28.08 8.32 -8.56
CA GLY A 127 -28.44 8.46 -7.16
C GLY A 127 -28.71 9.92 -6.82
N ASN A 128 -29.26 10.10 -5.65
CA ASN A 128 -29.63 11.40 -5.15
C ASN A 128 -28.46 12.11 -4.53
N ASN A 129 -28.54 13.43 -4.51
CA ASN A 129 -27.57 14.26 -3.82
C ASN A 129 -26.15 14.06 -4.36
N ASN A 130 -25.99 13.74 -5.64
CA ASN A 130 -24.68 13.61 -6.25
C ASN A 130 -24.30 14.93 -6.87
N THR A 131 -23.73 15.78 -6.04
CA THR A 131 -23.64 17.19 -6.36
C THR A 131 -22.22 17.55 -6.80
N GLY A 132 -22.10 18.55 -7.67
CA GLY A 132 -20.78 19.10 -8.00
C GLY A 132 -19.93 18.20 -8.89
N VAL A 133 -20.58 17.51 -9.80
CA VAL A 133 -19.94 16.54 -10.68
C VAL A 133 -19.60 17.18 -12.02
N GLN A 134 -18.36 17.00 -12.46
CA GLN A 134 -17.83 17.54 -13.70
C GLN A 134 -16.82 16.57 -14.28
N SER A 135 -16.91 16.36 -15.59
CA SER A 135 -15.95 15.58 -16.34
C SER A 135 -15.43 16.36 -17.51
N ASN A 136 -14.14 16.17 -17.76
CA ASN A 136 -13.54 16.55 -19.02
C ASN A 136 -13.83 15.48 -20.09
N LYS A 137 -14.01 14.22 -19.65
CA LYS A 137 -14.34 13.06 -20.47
C LYS A 137 -14.72 11.86 -19.60
N ASN A 138 -15.81 11.14 -19.87
CA ASN A 138 -16.08 9.83 -19.24
C ASN A 138 -16.00 9.78 -17.70
N LEU A 139 -16.99 10.35 -17.00
CA LEU A 139 -17.18 10.18 -15.56
C LEU A 139 -18.46 9.43 -15.26
N VAL A 140 -18.40 8.41 -14.42
CA VAL A 140 -19.57 7.68 -13.93
C VAL A 140 -19.61 7.71 -12.41
N ILE A 141 -20.75 8.10 -11.85
CA ILE A 141 -21.02 8.10 -10.42
C ILE A 141 -22.27 7.29 -10.13
N VAL A 142 -22.13 6.36 -9.19
CA VAL A 142 -23.21 5.53 -8.68
C VAL A 142 -23.12 5.53 -7.16
N GLY A 143 -24.13 6.12 -6.54
CA GLY A 143 -24.31 6.24 -5.11
C GLY A 143 -24.93 7.58 -4.79
N HIS A 144 -24.81 8.06 -3.56
CA HIS A 144 -25.44 9.31 -3.17
C HIS A 144 -24.48 10.13 -2.35
N ASN A 145 -24.78 11.42 -2.21
CA ASN A 145 -23.92 12.35 -1.46
C ASN A 145 -22.48 12.30 -1.97
N ASN A 146 -22.28 12.03 -3.27
CA ASN A 146 -20.95 12.11 -3.85
C ASN A 146 -20.75 13.54 -4.29
N GLU A 147 -19.75 14.14 -3.68
CA GLU A 147 -19.54 15.58 -3.72
C GLU A 147 -18.18 15.84 -4.38
N ASP A 148 -18.10 16.92 -5.14
CA ASP A 148 -16.83 17.51 -5.56
C ASP A 148 -15.96 16.66 -6.50
N ILE A 149 -16.61 16.07 -7.49
CA ILE A 149 -15.95 15.23 -8.48
C ILE A 149 -15.69 16.07 -9.72
N ARG A 150 -14.45 16.50 -9.92
CA ARG A 150 -14.13 17.59 -10.87
C ARG A 150 -13.03 17.27 -11.86
N ASN A 151 -13.24 17.70 -13.11
CA ASN A 151 -12.24 17.64 -14.19
C ASN A 151 -11.64 16.25 -14.36
N VAL A 152 -12.38 15.25 -13.93
CA VAL A 152 -11.94 13.89 -14.01
C VAL A 152 -12.24 13.38 -15.39
N SER A 153 -11.23 12.73 -15.95
CA SER A 153 -11.36 11.97 -17.17
C SER A 153 -11.38 10.49 -16.84
N ASP A 154 -12.17 9.70 -17.54
CA ASP A 154 -12.08 8.24 -17.53
C ASP A 154 -12.16 7.64 -16.11
N THR A 155 -13.16 8.06 -15.35
CA THR A 155 -13.26 7.81 -13.90
C THR A 155 -14.58 7.19 -13.49
N PHE A 156 -14.50 6.18 -12.62
CA PHE A 156 -15.65 5.43 -12.12
C PHE A 156 -15.76 5.52 -10.60
N ILE A 157 -16.93 5.87 -10.11
CA ILE A 157 -17.20 6.03 -8.69
C ILE A 157 -18.43 5.19 -8.36
N LEU A 158 -18.21 4.09 -7.65
CA LEU A 158 -19.25 3.17 -7.18
C LEU A 158 -19.25 3.20 -5.66
N ALA A 159 -19.73 4.32 -5.14
CA ALA A 159 -19.56 4.71 -3.76
C ALA A 159 -20.50 5.86 -3.42
N SER A 160 -20.64 6.14 -2.13
CA SER A 160 -21.39 7.28 -1.59
C SER A 160 -20.47 8.07 -0.67
N ASN A 161 -20.70 9.36 -0.48
CA ASN A 161 -19.86 10.18 0.40
C ASN A 161 -18.37 10.16 0.02
N VAL A 162 -18.04 10.12 -1.29
CA VAL A 162 -16.64 10.09 -1.77
C VAL A 162 -15.97 11.46 -1.82
N ILE A 163 -14.64 11.47 -1.68
CA ILE A 163 -13.78 12.66 -1.78
C ILE A 163 -12.50 12.38 -2.60
N ASN A 164 -11.77 13.43 -3.03
CA ASN A 164 -10.41 13.36 -3.62
C ASN A 164 -10.24 12.46 -4.87
N VAL A 165 -11.29 12.32 -5.67
CA VAL A 165 -11.30 11.51 -6.90
C VAL A 165 -10.24 12.02 -7.91
N GLN A 166 -9.52 11.08 -8.53
CA GLN A 166 -8.53 11.35 -9.56
C GLN A 166 -9.02 10.83 -10.92
N SER A 167 -8.52 11.41 -12.03
CA SER A 167 -8.72 10.85 -13.38
C SER A 167 -8.21 9.42 -13.48
N ASN A 168 -8.68 8.69 -14.49
CA ASN A 168 -8.29 7.32 -14.81
C ASN A 168 -8.52 6.31 -13.66
N SER A 169 -9.36 6.65 -12.67
CA SER A 169 -9.43 5.91 -11.41
C SER A 169 -10.80 5.30 -11.14
N VAL A 170 -10.81 4.28 -10.27
CA VAL A 170 -12.01 3.64 -9.73
C VAL A 170 -12.08 3.88 -8.22
N VAL A 171 -13.19 4.42 -7.71
CA VAL A 171 -13.43 4.63 -6.27
C VAL A 171 -14.60 3.77 -5.81
N LEU A 172 -14.37 2.89 -4.83
CA LEU A 172 -15.31 1.86 -4.38
C LEU A 172 -15.67 1.98 -2.89
N GLY A 173 -16.97 1.93 -2.58
CA GLY A 173 -17.51 1.84 -1.22
C GLY A 173 -17.80 3.16 -0.51
N ASN A 174 -18.75 3.16 0.43
CA ASN A 174 -19.19 4.34 1.17
C ASN A 174 -18.04 5.03 1.93
N ALA A 175 -17.91 6.35 1.80
CA ALA A 175 -16.88 7.15 2.45
C ALA A 175 -15.44 6.78 2.08
N SER A 176 -15.23 6.34 0.83
CA SER A 176 -13.91 6.16 0.22
C SER A 176 -13.35 7.48 -0.31
N ALA A 177 -12.03 7.54 -0.43
CA ALA A 177 -11.34 8.68 -1.02
C ALA A 177 -10.52 8.22 -2.23
N GLY A 178 -10.53 9.00 -3.31
CA GLY A 178 -9.48 8.88 -4.31
C GLY A 178 -8.11 9.23 -3.72
N LYS A 179 -7.05 8.76 -4.37
CA LYS A 179 -5.67 9.00 -3.94
C LYS A 179 -4.79 9.18 -5.18
N ALA A 180 -3.90 10.17 -5.14
CA ALA A 180 -2.91 10.35 -6.19
C ALA A 180 -2.00 9.12 -6.29
N VAL A 181 -1.67 8.73 -7.52
CA VAL A 181 -0.78 7.59 -7.74
C VAL A 181 0.61 7.96 -7.24
N THR A 182 1.20 7.09 -6.41
CA THR A 182 2.58 7.24 -5.96
C THR A 182 3.44 6.28 -6.76
N GLU A 183 4.36 6.81 -7.55
CA GLU A 183 5.30 6.00 -8.31
C GLU A 183 6.33 5.40 -7.35
N VAL A 184 6.39 4.07 -7.28
CA VAL A 184 7.38 3.34 -6.48
C VAL A 184 8.05 2.32 -7.39
N SER A 185 9.27 2.63 -7.84
CA SER A 185 10.02 1.78 -8.76
C SER A 185 11.05 0.88 -8.05
N ASN A 186 11.47 1.27 -6.85
CA ASN A 186 12.43 0.52 -6.05
C ASN A 186 12.35 0.91 -4.57
N GLN A 187 12.99 0.11 -3.72
CA GLN A 187 13.24 0.44 -2.32
C GLN A 187 14.62 -0.10 -1.90
N GLU A 188 15.38 0.71 -1.17
CA GLU A 188 16.62 0.26 -0.53
C GLU A 188 16.32 -0.36 0.84
N MET A 189 16.83 -1.57 1.07
CA MET A 189 16.76 -2.25 2.37
C MET A 189 18.13 -2.85 2.68
N ALA A 190 18.70 -2.50 3.84
CA ALA A 190 20.01 -2.99 4.30
C ALA A 190 21.14 -2.86 3.24
N GLY A 191 21.17 -1.74 2.50
CA GLY A 191 22.18 -1.48 1.47
C GLY A 191 21.96 -2.22 0.14
N THR A 192 20.84 -2.93 -0.02
CA THR A 192 20.44 -3.58 -1.27
C THR A 192 19.23 -2.87 -1.87
N THR A 193 19.32 -2.48 -3.14
CA THR A 193 18.19 -1.92 -3.89
C THR A 193 17.34 -3.04 -4.47
N TYR A 194 16.06 -3.06 -4.11
CA TYR A 194 15.05 -3.96 -4.68
C TYR A 194 14.23 -3.20 -5.71
N ASN A 195 14.33 -3.60 -6.98
CA ASN A 195 13.52 -3.05 -8.05
C ASN A 195 12.16 -3.78 -8.12
N PHE A 196 11.08 -3.03 -8.34
CA PHE A 196 9.74 -3.59 -8.43
C PHE A 196 9.26 -3.66 -9.89
N ALA A 197 8.52 -4.72 -10.22
CA ALA A 197 7.81 -4.82 -11.49
C ALA A 197 6.53 -3.99 -11.45
N GLY A 198 6.16 -3.39 -12.57
CA GLY A 198 4.96 -2.57 -12.70
C GLY A 198 5.03 -1.28 -11.88
N VAL A 199 5.52 -0.19 -12.48
CA VAL A 199 5.50 1.13 -11.85
C VAL A 199 4.16 1.79 -12.15
N ALA A 200 3.40 2.09 -11.11
CA ALA A 200 2.15 2.82 -11.25
C ALA A 200 2.42 4.24 -11.77
N SER A 201 1.52 4.78 -12.60
CA SER A 201 1.58 6.15 -13.11
C SER A 201 0.23 6.84 -12.96
N GLN A 202 0.25 8.17 -12.85
CA GLN A 202 -0.99 8.95 -12.77
C GLN A 202 -1.86 8.80 -14.03
N ASP A 203 -1.26 8.52 -15.19
CA ASP A 203 -1.97 8.28 -16.45
C ASP A 203 -2.75 6.96 -16.43
N ASN A 204 -2.27 5.95 -15.70
CA ASN A 204 -2.97 4.67 -15.53
C ASN A 204 -4.01 4.71 -14.40
N GLY A 205 -3.90 5.67 -13.48
CA GLY A 205 -4.82 5.86 -12.36
C GLY A 205 -4.73 4.79 -11.27
N SER A 206 -5.76 4.70 -10.42
CA SER A 206 -5.78 3.79 -9.27
C SER A 206 -7.17 3.22 -8.98
N VAL A 207 -7.20 2.08 -8.28
CA VAL A 207 -8.43 1.56 -7.66
C VAL A 207 -8.37 1.84 -6.15
N SER A 208 -9.20 2.77 -5.68
CA SER A 208 -9.35 3.06 -4.26
C SER A 208 -10.55 2.31 -3.68
N VAL A 209 -10.30 1.52 -2.63
CA VAL A 209 -11.32 0.77 -1.90
C VAL A 209 -11.58 1.33 -0.51
N GLY A 210 -11.08 2.52 -0.17
CA GLY A 210 -11.04 3.02 1.20
C GLY A 210 -10.61 4.47 1.33
N ALA A 211 -10.45 4.90 2.57
CA ALA A 211 -9.78 6.14 2.93
C ALA A 211 -8.94 5.89 4.19
N GLU A 212 -8.07 6.83 4.53
CA GLU A 212 -7.33 6.79 5.80
C GLU A 212 -8.30 6.68 6.99
N GLY A 213 -8.07 5.70 7.87
CA GLY A 213 -8.95 5.36 8.99
C GLY A 213 -10.27 4.67 8.60
N LYS A 214 -10.45 4.38 7.30
CA LYS A 214 -11.58 3.64 6.72
C LYS A 214 -11.08 2.59 5.72
N GLU A 215 -9.99 1.92 6.09
CA GLU A 215 -9.39 0.84 5.33
C GLU A 215 -10.34 -0.35 5.24
N ARG A 216 -10.25 -1.12 4.16
CA ARG A 216 -11.11 -2.27 3.92
C ARG A 216 -10.31 -3.54 3.76
N GLN A 217 -10.89 -4.64 4.23
CA GLN A 217 -10.43 -5.97 3.87
C GLN A 217 -10.89 -6.30 2.46
N ILE A 218 -9.97 -6.81 1.64
CA ILE A 218 -10.29 -7.38 0.34
C ILE A 218 -10.27 -8.90 0.53
N HIS A 219 -11.45 -9.53 0.47
CA HIS A 219 -11.59 -10.97 0.68
C HIS A 219 -11.54 -11.74 -0.64
N TYR A 220 -11.26 -13.05 -0.54
CA TYR A 220 -11.23 -13.98 -1.67
C TYR A 220 -10.19 -13.65 -2.75
N VAL A 221 -9.10 -13.01 -2.36
CA VAL A 221 -7.91 -12.85 -3.20
C VAL A 221 -7.22 -14.20 -3.34
N ALA A 222 -7.26 -14.79 -4.54
CA ALA A 222 -6.49 -15.99 -4.86
C ALA A 222 -4.98 -15.74 -4.71
N ALA A 223 -4.17 -16.79 -4.63
CA ALA A 223 -2.72 -16.61 -4.55
C ALA A 223 -2.21 -15.98 -5.86
N GLY A 224 -1.60 -14.80 -5.77
CA GLY A 224 -0.97 -14.13 -6.90
C GLY A 224 0.35 -14.80 -7.27
N GLU A 225 0.86 -14.59 -8.48
CA GLU A 225 2.20 -15.07 -8.83
C GLU A 225 3.28 -14.42 -7.95
N VAL A 226 4.24 -15.20 -7.44
CA VAL A 226 5.39 -14.69 -6.66
C VAL A 226 6.65 -14.85 -7.51
N SER A 227 6.97 -13.81 -8.29
CA SER A 227 8.15 -13.74 -9.16
C SER A 227 8.65 -12.31 -9.27
N ALA A 228 9.88 -12.13 -9.78
CA ALA A 228 10.49 -10.80 -9.93
C ALA A 228 9.75 -9.87 -10.93
N THR A 229 8.87 -10.43 -11.75
CA THR A 229 8.10 -9.72 -12.79
C THR A 229 6.61 -9.64 -12.49
N SER A 230 6.14 -10.23 -11.39
CA SER A 230 4.72 -10.27 -11.04
C SER A 230 4.17 -8.89 -10.66
N THR A 231 2.92 -8.63 -11.05
CA THR A 231 2.14 -7.44 -10.63
C THR A 231 0.83 -7.84 -9.94
N ASP A 232 0.71 -9.11 -9.55
CA ASP A 232 -0.47 -9.65 -8.90
C ASP A 232 -0.53 -9.25 -7.42
N ALA A 233 -1.75 -9.04 -6.92
CA ALA A 233 -1.96 -8.93 -5.48
C ALA A 233 -1.66 -10.27 -4.80
N VAL A 234 -0.74 -10.27 -3.83
CA VAL A 234 -0.49 -11.42 -2.96
C VAL A 234 -1.51 -11.48 -1.82
N ASN A 235 -1.85 -12.68 -1.37
CA ASN A 235 -2.80 -12.87 -0.28
C ASN A 235 -2.12 -13.23 1.06
N GLY A 236 -2.91 -13.28 2.13
CA GLY A 236 -2.41 -13.57 3.47
C GLY A 236 -1.76 -14.95 3.64
N SER A 237 -2.17 -15.97 2.85
CA SER A 237 -1.55 -17.30 2.92
C SER A 237 -0.11 -17.30 2.40
N GLN A 238 0.18 -16.48 1.38
CA GLN A 238 1.53 -16.32 0.83
C GLN A 238 2.42 -15.55 1.81
N LEU A 239 1.92 -14.47 2.43
CA LEU A 239 2.65 -13.76 3.47
C LEU A 239 2.91 -14.65 4.70
N HIS A 240 1.96 -15.51 5.06
CA HIS A 240 2.14 -16.47 6.15
C HIS A 240 3.21 -17.51 5.85
N ALA A 241 3.32 -18.00 4.60
CA ALA A 241 4.39 -18.90 4.19
C ALA A 241 5.77 -18.24 4.34
N ALA A 242 5.95 -17.01 3.85
CA ALA A 242 7.19 -16.27 4.01
C ALA A 242 7.55 -16.02 5.49
N TYR A 243 6.55 -15.73 6.33
CA TYR A 243 6.77 -15.55 7.78
C TYR A 243 7.19 -16.83 8.49
N GLN A 244 6.71 -18.00 8.05
CA GLN A 244 7.17 -19.29 8.57
C GLN A 244 8.65 -19.56 8.24
N ASP A 245 9.10 -19.20 7.04
CA ASP A 245 10.51 -19.32 6.65
C ASP A 245 11.41 -18.40 7.47
N ILE A 246 10.96 -17.16 7.77
CA ILE A 246 11.69 -16.24 8.66
C ILE A 246 11.80 -16.81 10.08
N LYS A 247 10.71 -17.38 10.62
CA LYS A 247 10.74 -18.05 11.93
C LYS A 247 11.71 -19.23 11.97
N LEU A 248 11.81 -19.98 10.88
CA LEU A 248 12.79 -21.07 10.78
C LEU A 248 14.23 -20.53 10.82
N ASN A 249 14.50 -19.41 10.18
CA ASN A 249 15.81 -18.76 10.22
C ASN A 249 16.14 -18.25 11.63
N ASP A 250 15.19 -17.66 12.35
CA ASP A 250 15.36 -17.23 13.75
C ASP A 250 15.77 -18.42 14.65
N ALA A 251 15.09 -19.55 14.53
CA ALA A 251 15.45 -20.76 15.26
C ALA A 251 16.84 -21.29 14.88
N ARG A 252 17.24 -21.19 13.60
CA ARG A 252 18.59 -21.58 13.14
C ARG A 252 19.67 -20.66 13.72
N ILE A 253 19.42 -19.36 13.80
CA ILE A 253 20.35 -18.37 14.37
C ILE A 253 20.54 -18.63 15.86
N SER A 254 19.47 -18.83 16.64
CA SER A 254 19.57 -19.15 18.07
C SER A 254 20.40 -20.43 18.34
N ASN A 255 20.25 -21.44 17.48
CA ASN A 255 21.08 -22.64 17.53
C ASN A 255 22.55 -22.36 17.22
N MET A 256 22.84 -21.43 16.29
CA MET A 256 24.21 -21.00 15.99
C MET A 256 24.82 -20.22 17.15
N GLU A 257 24.08 -19.31 17.79
CA GLU A 257 24.52 -18.58 18.97
C GLU A 257 24.92 -19.55 20.10
N THR A 258 24.07 -20.53 20.41
CA THR A 258 24.38 -21.56 21.41
C THR A 258 25.66 -22.36 21.08
N LYS A 259 25.89 -22.64 19.79
CA LYS A 259 27.12 -23.33 19.35
C LYS A 259 28.34 -22.43 19.50
N VAL A 260 28.23 -21.14 19.19
CA VAL A 260 29.30 -20.16 19.35
C VAL A 260 29.66 -20.01 20.82
N ASP A 261 28.68 -19.90 21.72
CA ASP A 261 28.94 -19.83 23.18
C ASP A 261 29.66 -21.07 23.70
N ARG A 262 29.26 -22.26 23.21
CA ARG A 262 29.97 -23.51 23.55
C ARG A 262 31.40 -23.51 23.03
N ILE A 263 31.65 -22.95 21.85
CA ILE A 263 33.01 -22.82 21.30
C ILE A 263 33.82 -21.84 22.16
N ASN A 264 33.27 -20.69 22.51
CA ASN A 264 33.94 -19.71 23.38
C ASN A 264 34.31 -20.34 24.72
N GLY A 265 33.39 -21.06 25.37
CA GLY A 265 33.69 -21.77 26.62
C GLY A 265 34.76 -22.86 26.46
N ARG A 266 34.79 -23.58 25.33
CA ARG A 266 35.86 -24.55 25.05
C ARG A 266 37.21 -23.88 24.81
N ILE A 267 37.24 -22.70 24.17
CA ILE A 267 38.45 -21.91 23.97
C ILE A 267 38.99 -21.41 25.31
N ASP A 268 38.13 -20.95 26.22
CA ASP A 268 38.54 -20.53 27.56
C ASP A 268 39.17 -21.67 28.36
N VAL A 269 38.55 -22.86 28.32
CA VAL A 269 39.13 -24.06 28.94
C VAL A 269 40.46 -24.42 28.28
N LEU A 270 40.53 -24.44 26.95
CA LEU A 270 41.77 -24.74 26.24
C LEU A 270 42.90 -23.76 26.61
N ASN A 271 42.61 -22.47 26.72
CA ASN A 271 43.60 -21.46 27.12
C ASN A 271 44.13 -21.74 28.54
N LYS A 272 43.25 -22.08 29.49
CA LYS A 272 43.66 -22.48 30.85
C LYS A 272 44.55 -23.73 30.84
N GLN A 273 44.16 -24.76 30.08
CA GLN A 273 44.95 -25.98 29.94
C GLN A 273 46.34 -25.71 29.33
N ILE A 274 46.41 -24.86 28.29
CA ILE A 274 47.69 -24.44 27.68
C ILE A 274 48.54 -23.69 28.70
N HIS A 275 47.95 -22.76 29.46
CA HIS A 275 48.68 -22.04 30.50
C HIS A 275 49.25 -22.99 31.55
N ALA A 276 48.43 -23.94 32.00
CA ALA A 276 48.79 -24.92 33.02
C ALA A 276 49.85 -25.91 32.52
N ALA A 277 49.77 -26.34 31.27
CA ALA A 277 50.81 -27.14 30.61
C ALA A 277 52.13 -26.36 30.46
N GLY A 278 52.06 -25.07 30.14
CA GLY A 278 53.21 -24.17 30.11
C GLY A 278 53.87 -24.05 31.48
N ALA A 279 53.09 -23.83 32.54
CA ALA A 279 53.57 -23.78 33.92
C ALA A 279 54.22 -25.11 34.34
N THR A 280 53.59 -26.25 34.02
CA THR A 280 54.16 -27.59 34.24
C THR A 280 55.51 -27.77 33.55
N SER A 281 55.61 -27.36 32.28
CA SER A 281 56.84 -27.47 31.50
C SER A 281 57.96 -26.63 32.12
N MET A 282 57.64 -25.40 32.56
CA MET A 282 58.58 -24.53 33.27
C MET A 282 59.03 -25.15 34.60
N ALA A 283 58.11 -25.73 35.38
CA ALA A 283 58.44 -26.40 36.64
C ALA A 283 59.38 -27.59 36.42
N MET A 284 59.06 -28.50 35.49
CA MET A 284 59.88 -29.67 35.17
C MET A 284 61.25 -29.30 34.56
N GLY A 285 61.29 -28.24 33.75
CA GLY A 285 62.51 -27.71 33.14
C GLY A 285 63.50 -27.15 34.15
N ASN A 286 63.01 -26.58 35.24
CA ASN A 286 63.84 -26.02 36.33
C ASN A 286 64.31 -27.07 37.36
N LEU A 287 63.93 -28.35 37.23
CA LEU A 287 64.41 -29.42 38.14
C LEU A 287 65.91 -29.66 37.95
N VAL A 288 66.69 -29.42 39.02
CA VAL A 288 68.14 -29.65 39.06
C VAL A 288 68.46 -31.14 38.90
N GLN A 289 69.52 -31.46 38.16
CA GLN A 289 69.96 -32.83 37.86
C GLN A 289 71.23 -33.20 38.65
N ALA A 290 71.38 -34.49 38.97
CA ALA A 290 72.63 -35.02 39.52
C ALA A 290 73.79 -34.83 38.53
N TYR A 291 75.00 -34.54 39.02
CA TYR A 291 76.14 -34.17 38.18
C TYR A 291 77.45 -34.88 38.55
N ARG A 292 77.46 -35.68 39.63
CA ARG A 292 78.62 -36.48 40.05
C ARG A 292 78.38 -37.97 39.83
N PRO A 293 79.43 -38.77 39.57
CA PRO A 293 79.30 -40.22 39.42
C PRO A 293 78.75 -40.88 40.70
N GLY A 294 77.80 -41.81 40.56
CA GLY A 294 77.12 -42.48 41.66
C GLY A 294 76.15 -41.59 42.47
N GLN A 295 75.94 -40.33 42.05
CA GLN A 295 75.06 -39.39 42.75
C GLN A 295 73.61 -39.61 42.38
N ASN A 296 72.75 -39.65 43.39
CA ASN A 296 71.30 -39.55 43.27
C ASN A 296 70.85 -38.14 43.70
N SER A 297 69.80 -37.62 43.06
CA SER A 297 69.20 -36.33 43.40
C SER A 297 67.67 -36.43 43.46
N THR A 298 67.08 -35.72 44.42
CA THR A 298 65.63 -35.49 44.53
C THR A 298 65.39 -34.00 44.55
N THR A 299 64.55 -33.51 43.65
CA THR A 299 64.32 -32.07 43.46
C THR A 299 62.85 -31.72 43.41
N VAL A 300 62.54 -30.48 43.80
CA VAL A 300 61.22 -29.87 43.70
C VAL A 300 61.39 -28.54 42.99
N ALA A 301 60.49 -28.21 42.09
CA ALA A 301 60.49 -26.94 41.37
C ALA A 301 59.06 -26.41 41.19
N LEU A 302 58.96 -25.10 41.00
CA LEU A 302 57.72 -24.40 40.71
C LEU A 302 57.82 -23.77 39.32
N GLY A 303 56.67 -23.68 38.65
CA GLY A 303 56.54 -23.03 37.35
C GLY A 303 55.29 -22.19 37.31
N HIS A 304 55.35 -21.08 36.59
CA HIS A 304 54.24 -20.15 36.40
C HIS A 304 54.24 -19.69 34.94
N TYR A 305 53.06 -19.69 34.31
CA TYR A 305 52.89 -19.24 32.93
C TYR A 305 51.43 -18.81 32.72
N GLY A 306 51.22 -17.60 32.18
CA GLY A 306 49.89 -17.00 32.10
C GLY A 306 49.28 -16.80 33.48
N ASP A 307 48.06 -17.31 33.68
CA ASP A 307 47.34 -17.32 34.96
C ASP A 307 47.46 -18.65 35.73
N ALA A 308 48.25 -19.61 35.24
CA ALA A 308 48.39 -20.93 35.82
C ALA A 308 49.74 -21.14 36.52
N SER A 309 49.75 -22.02 37.51
CA SER A 309 50.96 -22.42 38.24
C SER A 309 51.08 -23.94 38.32
N ALA A 310 52.30 -24.44 38.49
CA ALA A 310 52.56 -25.86 38.63
C ALA A 310 53.69 -26.16 39.61
N ILE A 311 53.62 -27.35 40.21
CA ILE A 311 54.68 -27.92 41.04
C ILE A 311 55.18 -29.20 40.39
N ALA A 312 56.49 -29.39 40.37
CA ALA A 312 57.14 -30.57 39.83
C ALA A 312 58.08 -31.21 40.85
N PHE A 313 58.19 -32.53 40.77
CA PHE A 313 59.09 -33.38 41.54
C PHE A 313 59.98 -34.16 40.58
N GLY A 314 61.28 -34.25 40.87
CA GLY A 314 62.27 -34.89 40.03
C GLY A 314 63.15 -35.86 40.79
N LEU A 315 63.48 -36.98 40.14
CA LEU A 315 64.53 -37.90 40.56
C LEU A 315 65.55 -38.02 39.44
N SER A 316 66.84 -38.00 39.75
CA SER A 316 67.88 -38.23 38.74
C SER A 316 69.09 -38.95 39.33
N THR A 317 69.79 -39.71 38.50
CA THR A 317 71.01 -40.43 38.88
C THR A 317 72.04 -40.41 37.76
N VAL A 318 73.33 -40.51 38.11
CA VAL A 318 74.44 -40.73 37.18
C VAL A 318 75.16 -42.00 37.61
N ALA A 319 75.35 -42.94 36.68
CA ALA A 319 76.02 -44.21 36.93
C ALA A 319 77.45 -44.02 37.44
N ASP A 320 77.95 -45.00 38.19
CA ASP A 320 79.29 -44.94 38.79
C ASP A 320 80.40 -44.84 37.72
N ASP A 321 80.18 -45.42 36.54
CA ASP A 321 81.09 -45.34 35.39
C ASP A 321 81.09 -43.97 34.70
N SER A 322 80.25 -43.04 35.17
CA SER A 322 80.04 -41.69 34.63
C SER A 322 79.53 -41.64 33.19
N LYS A 323 79.20 -42.79 32.59
CA LYS A 323 78.83 -42.87 31.17
C LYS A 323 77.33 -42.78 30.95
N TRP A 324 76.51 -43.03 31.95
CA TRP A 324 75.05 -42.99 31.81
C TRP A 324 74.41 -42.11 32.87
N GLY A 325 73.37 -41.36 32.49
CA GLY A 325 72.53 -40.60 33.42
C GLY A 325 71.05 -40.75 33.09
N ALA A 326 70.21 -40.79 34.12
CA ALA A 326 68.76 -40.90 33.96
C ALA A 326 68.03 -39.85 34.81
N LYS A 327 66.90 -39.34 34.30
CA LYS A 327 65.99 -38.42 35.00
C LYS A 327 64.56 -38.91 34.83
N ILE A 328 63.78 -38.82 35.90
CA ILE A 328 62.33 -38.99 35.92
C ILE A 328 61.73 -37.76 36.60
N SER A 329 60.61 -37.26 36.09
CA SER A 329 59.91 -36.08 36.61
C SER A 329 58.41 -36.27 36.58
N PHE A 330 57.73 -35.69 37.57
CA PHE A 330 56.29 -35.66 37.73
C PHE A 330 55.86 -34.22 38.05
N ALA A 331 54.69 -33.79 37.62
CA ALA A 331 54.17 -32.47 37.95
C ALA A 331 52.65 -32.44 38.00
N ALA A 332 52.12 -31.51 38.77
CA ALA A 332 50.70 -31.17 38.81
C ALA A 332 50.53 -29.66 38.70
N ASN A 333 49.44 -29.21 38.08
CA ASN A 333 49.16 -27.79 37.86
C ASN A 333 47.81 -27.34 38.45
N THR A 334 47.56 -26.04 38.40
CA THR A 334 46.34 -25.40 38.95
C THR A 334 45.04 -25.82 38.25
N GLU A 335 45.12 -26.38 37.04
CA GLU A 335 43.96 -26.95 36.33
C GLU A 335 43.74 -28.44 36.66
N SER A 336 44.39 -28.93 37.73
CA SER A 336 44.31 -30.32 38.18
C SER A 336 44.82 -31.35 37.16
N GLU A 337 45.66 -30.93 36.23
CA GLU A 337 46.29 -31.83 35.27
C GLU A 337 47.62 -32.35 35.83
N PHE A 338 47.92 -33.62 35.52
CA PHE A 338 49.14 -34.29 35.92
C PHE A 338 49.99 -34.63 34.69
N GLY A 339 51.30 -34.41 34.78
CA GLY A 339 52.26 -34.76 33.75
C GLY A 339 53.42 -35.57 34.32
N ALA A 340 54.00 -36.44 33.50
CA ALA A 340 55.22 -37.18 33.83
C ALA A 340 56.15 -37.24 32.61
N GLY A 341 57.45 -37.32 32.85
CA GLY A 341 58.45 -37.43 31.79
C GLY A 341 59.73 -38.09 32.30
N ALA A 342 60.47 -38.74 31.40
CA ALA A 342 61.74 -39.38 31.72
C ALA A 342 62.75 -39.19 30.57
N GLY A 343 64.04 -39.25 30.88
CA GLY A 343 65.13 -39.15 29.91
C GLY A 343 66.35 -39.97 30.34
N LEU A 344 67.08 -40.49 29.35
CA LEU A 344 68.33 -41.23 29.51
C LEU A 344 69.40 -40.58 28.61
N GLY A 345 70.58 -40.34 29.14
CA GLY A 345 71.72 -39.77 28.42
C GLY A 345 72.96 -40.64 28.55
N TYR A 346 73.78 -40.66 27.50
CA TYR A 346 75.13 -41.24 27.51
C TYR A 346 76.16 -40.11 27.46
N PHE A 347 77.16 -40.14 28.33
CA PHE A 347 78.26 -39.18 28.41
C PHE A 347 79.54 -39.86 27.91
N TRP A 348 80.25 -39.21 26.99
CA TRP A 348 81.47 -39.71 26.34
C TRP A 348 82.65 -38.75 26.53
#